data_AF-A0A919N194-F1
#
_entry.id   AF-A0A919N194-F1
#
_cell.length_a   1.000
_cell.length_b   1.000
_cell.length_c   1.000
_cell.angle_alpha   90.00
_cell.angle_beta   90.00
_cell.angle_gamma   90.00
#
_symmetry.space_group_name_H-M   'P 1'
#
loop_
_entity.id
_entity.type
_entity.pdbx_description
1 polymer ?
#
loop_
_entity_poly.entity_id
_entity_poly.type
_entity_poly.pdbx_seq_one_letter_code
_entity_poly.pdbx_strand_id
1 'polypeptide(L)'
;MTIAAHKTETIADEPQELLRRMLEEKFVAQTNRLTELTIRGRLPGHGGYDSHTLDILSVAARQAIADTAHALRRMSEGTYGLCEDCQRPIPLGRLRAVPHARYCTRCCRHCPD
;
A
#
# COMPACT_ATOMS: atom_id res chain seq x y z
N MET A 1 24.38 -10.14 -29.82
CA MET A 1 23.16 -10.74 -29.25
C MET A 1 22.41 -9.65 -28.52
N THR A 2 21.31 -9.25 -29.12
CA THR A 2 20.32 -8.28 -28.66
C THR A 2 19.55 -8.85 -27.46
N ILE A 3 19.60 -8.16 -26.31
CA ILE A 3 18.39 -7.86 -25.53
C ILE A 3 18.56 -6.43 -25.02
N ALA A 4 17.70 -5.57 -25.56
CA ALA A 4 17.49 -4.21 -25.12
C ALA A 4 16.44 -4.22 -24.00
N ALA A 5 16.74 -3.54 -22.89
CA ALA A 5 15.81 -2.93 -21.94
C ALA A 5 16.61 -1.91 -21.10
N HIS A 6 17.20 -0.88 -21.72
CA HIS A 6 16.59 0.46 -21.69
C HIS A 6 15.46 0.59 -20.66
N LYS A 7 15.76 1.17 -19.49
CA LYS A 7 15.15 2.44 -19.04
C LYS A 7 15.73 2.90 -17.71
N THR A 8 17.02 3.22 -17.69
CA THR A 8 17.57 4.22 -16.78
C THR A 8 17.31 5.60 -17.40
N GLU A 9 16.10 6.13 -17.22
CA GLU A 9 15.76 7.50 -17.64
C GLU A 9 15.02 8.21 -16.51
N THR A 10 15.83 8.79 -15.63
CA THR A 10 15.53 9.69 -14.52
C THR A 10 14.99 11.05 -15.02
N ILE A 11 13.88 11.07 -15.78
CA ILE A 11 13.24 12.32 -16.25
C ILE A 11 11.73 12.37 -15.92
N ALA A 12 11.22 11.47 -15.07
CA ALA A 12 9.84 11.50 -14.55
C ALA A 12 9.72 11.40 -13.01
N ASP A 13 10.82 11.59 -12.28
CA ASP A 13 11.00 10.96 -10.96
C ASP A 13 10.81 11.88 -9.73
N GLU A 14 10.68 13.20 -9.89
CA GLU A 14 10.42 14.13 -8.77
C GLU A 14 9.10 13.86 -8.01
N PRO A 15 7.94 13.64 -8.67
CA PRO A 15 6.70 13.38 -7.94
C PRO A 15 6.58 11.93 -7.42
N GLN A 16 7.29 10.97 -8.03
CA GLN A 16 7.22 9.56 -7.63
C GLN A 16 8.12 9.24 -6.44
N GLU A 17 9.32 9.80 -6.36
CA GLU A 17 10.21 9.58 -5.20
C GLU A 17 9.62 10.18 -3.92
N LEU A 18 9.01 11.37 -3.98
CA LEU A 18 8.29 11.92 -2.83
C LEU A 18 7.15 11.01 -2.37
N LEU A 19 6.40 10.46 -3.32
CA LEU A 19 5.31 9.55 -3.02
C LEU A 19 5.82 8.26 -2.38
N ARG A 20 6.91 7.71 -2.91
CA ARG A 20 7.58 6.54 -2.36
C ARG A 20 8.03 6.79 -0.92
N ARG A 21 8.68 7.92 -0.64
CA ARG A 21 9.06 8.36 0.73
C ARG A 21 7.85 8.39 1.65
N MET A 22 6.77 9.03 1.23
CA MET A 22 5.52 9.08 2.00
C MET A 22 4.93 7.69 2.25
N LEU A 23 4.96 6.78 1.26
CA LEU A 23 4.50 5.40 1.44
C LEU A 23 5.40 4.62 2.41
N GLU A 24 6.71 4.78 2.34
CA GLU A 24 7.67 4.15 3.26
C GLU A 24 7.44 4.63 4.69
N GLU A 25 7.25 5.93 4.92
CA GLU A 25 6.88 6.47 6.23
C GLU A 25 5.57 5.89 6.75
N LYS A 26 4.54 5.80 5.89
CA LYS A 26 3.26 5.16 6.24
C LYS A 26 3.42 3.68 6.57
N PHE A 27 4.26 2.96 5.83
CA PHE A 27 4.55 1.55 6.07
C PHE A 27 5.18 1.34 7.45
N VAL A 28 6.16 2.17 7.81
CA VAL A 28 6.80 2.13 9.14
C VAL A 28 5.78 2.45 10.24
N ALA A 29 4.96 3.49 10.06
CA ALA A 29 3.92 3.85 11.03
C ALA A 29 2.88 2.74 11.24
N GLN A 30 2.44 2.10 10.15
CA GLN A 30 1.49 0.98 10.21
C GLN A 30 2.10 -0.25 10.90
N THR A 31 3.36 -0.56 10.60
CA THR A 31 4.08 -1.69 11.22
C THR A 31 4.26 -1.47 12.72
N ASN A 32 4.63 -0.26 13.15
CA ASN A 32 4.71 0.09 14.56
C ASN A 32 3.35 -0.05 15.27
N ARG A 33 2.26 0.38 14.61
CA ARG A 33 0.90 0.20 15.14
C ARG A 33 0.51 -1.26 15.30
N LEU A 34 0.87 -2.13 14.35
CA LEU A 34 0.63 -3.57 14.47
C LEU A 34 1.44 -4.18 15.62
N THR A 35 2.69 -3.78 15.79
CA THR A 35 3.55 -4.21 16.91
C THR A 35 2.92 -3.81 18.24
N GLU A 36 2.42 -2.58 18.37
CA GLU A 36 1.74 -2.11 19.58
C GLU A 36 0.49 -2.94 19.89
N LEU A 37 -0.36 -3.22 18.90
CA LEU A 37 -1.55 -4.06 19.05
C LEU A 37 -1.19 -5.48 19.47
N THR A 38 -0.12 -6.04 18.91
CA THR A 38 0.36 -7.39 19.23
C THR A 38 0.87 -7.48 20.67
N ILE A 39 1.62 -6.46 21.14
CA ILE A 39 2.09 -6.39 22.52
C ILE A 39 0.90 -6.25 23.49
N ARG A 40 -0.08 -5.40 23.16
CA ARG A 40 -1.30 -5.22 23.98
C ARG A 40 -2.18 -6.47 24.07
N GLY A 41 -2.27 -7.25 22.99
CA GLY A 41 -2.99 -8.53 22.98
C GLY A 41 -2.32 -9.64 23.80
N ARG A 42 -1.03 -9.50 24.14
CA ARG A 42 -0.28 -10.47 24.94
C ARG A 42 -0.34 -10.20 26.45
N LEU A 43 -0.81 -9.02 26.87
CA LEU A 43 -0.87 -8.63 28.27
C LEU A 43 -2.24 -8.96 28.90
N PRO A 44 -2.29 -9.56 30.10
CA PRO A 44 -3.54 -9.77 30.82
C PRO A 44 -4.12 -8.44 31.28
N GLY A 45 -5.42 -8.20 31.03
CA GLY A 45 -6.11 -6.94 31.36
C GLY A 45 -6.12 -5.90 30.23
N HIS A 46 -6.23 -6.37 28.97
CA HIS A 46 -6.33 -5.58 27.73
C HIS A 46 -7.01 -4.22 27.95
N GLY A 47 -6.24 -3.13 27.86
CA GLY A 47 -6.66 -1.75 28.16
C GLY A 47 -7.91 -1.25 27.41
N GLY A 48 -9.08 -1.76 27.79
CA GLY A 48 -10.40 -1.37 27.31
C GLY A 48 -10.95 -2.10 26.08
N TYR A 49 -10.24 -3.06 25.47
CA TYR A 49 -10.70 -3.75 24.25
C TYR A 49 -10.83 -5.26 24.46
N ASP A 50 -11.94 -5.84 24.01
CA ASP A 50 -12.15 -7.29 23.96
C ASP A 50 -11.23 -7.97 22.92
N SER A 51 -10.94 -9.26 23.13
CA SER A 51 -10.08 -10.08 22.26
C SER A 51 -10.51 -10.05 20.79
N HIS A 52 -11.81 -10.05 20.52
CA HIS A 52 -12.35 -9.99 19.16
C HIS A 52 -12.05 -8.65 18.50
N THR A 53 -12.14 -7.55 19.26
CA THR A 53 -11.84 -6.22 18.72
C THR A 53 -10.35 -6.09 18.38
N LEU A 54 -9.46 -6.65 19.20
CA LEU A 54 -8.03 -6.69 18.93
C LEU A 54 -7.70 -7.49 17.66
N ASP A 55 -8.38 -8.62 17.43
CA ASP A 55 -8.20 -9.41 16.21
C ASP A 55 -8.60 -8.61 14.95
N ILE A 56 -9.79 -8.01 14.95
CA ILE A 56 -10.27 -7.16 13.84
C ILE A 56 -9.27 -6.03 13.55
N LEU A 57 -8.80 -5.32 14.58
CA LEU A 57 -7.83 -4.24 14.42
C LEU A 57 -6.48 -4.75 13.89
N SER A 58 -6.05 -5.93 14.32
CA SER A 58 -4.81 -6.56 13.87
C SER A 58 -4.90 -7.00 12.40
N VAL A 59 -6.02 -7.58 11.99
CA VAL A 59 -6.28 -7.97 10.60
C VAL A 59 -6.32 -6.73 9.71
N ALA A 60 -7.06 -5.69 10.09
CA ALA A 60 -7.13 -4.45 9.34
C ALA A 60 -5.75 -3.76 9.22
N ALA A 61 -4.96 -3.74 10.29
CA ALA A 61 -3.60 -3.20 10.26
C ALA A 61 -2.69 -4.01 9.31
N ARG A 62 -2.75 -5.35 9.33
CA ARG A 62 -2.01 -6.22 8.41
C ARG A 62 -2.41 -5.99 6.96
N GLN A 63 -3.71 -5.86 6.67
CA GLN A 63 -4.18 -5.56 5.32
C GLN A 63 -3.66 -4.21 4.82
N ALA A 64 -3.67 -3.18 5.68
CA ALA A 64 -3.17 -1.87 5.31
C ALA A 64 -1.65 -1.88 5.03
N ILE A 65 -0.87 -2.66 5.78
CA ILE A 65 0.56 -2.90 5.53
C ILE A 65 0.76 -3.59 4.18
N ALA A 66 -0.02 -4.63 3.89
CA ALA A 66 0.04 -5.36 2.63
C ALA A 66 -0.28 -4.45 1.43
N ASP A 67 -1.23 -3.53 1.59
CA ASP A 67 -1.60 -2.55 0.57
C ASP A 67 -0.47 -1.58 0.25
N THR A 68 0.15 -1.02 1.30
CA THR A 68 1.31 -0.13 1.16
C THR A 68 2.51 -0.87 0.57
N ALA A 69 2.80 -2.09 1.02
CA ALA A 69 3.87 -2.92 0.46
C ALA A 69 3.65 -3.23 -1.03
N HIS A 70 2.40 -3.50 -1.41
CA HIS A 70 2.05 -3.75 -2.79
C HIS A 70 2.31 -2.53 -3.67
N ALA A 71 1.90 -1.34 -3.22
CA ALA A 71 2.18 -0.10 -3.92
C ALA A 71 3.69 0.18 -4.07
N LEU A 72 4.49 -0.06 -3.02
CA LEU A 72 5.95 0.06 -3.06
C LEU A 72 6.60 -0.93 -4.04
N ARG A 73 6.15 -2.19 -4.07
CA ARG A 73 6.64 -3.20 -5.01
C ARG A 73 6.43 -2.73 -6.45
N ARG A 74 5.26 -2.18 -6.75
CA ARG A 74 4.91 -1.68 -8.08
C ARG A 74 5.70 -0.45 -8.49
N MET A 75 6.08 0.40 -7.52
CA MET A 75 7.02 1.50 -7.77
C MET A 75 8.39 0.96 -8.19
N SER A 76 8.88 -0.07 -7.52
CA SER A 76 10.14 -0.74 -7.89
C SER A 76 10.08 -1.47 -9.24
N GLU A 77 8.93 -2.05 -9.59
CA GLU A 77 8.70 -2.70 -10.89
C GLU A 77 8.43 -1.70 -12.03
N GLY A 78 8.28 -0.40 -11.73
CA GLY A 78 7.90 0.62 -12.71
C GLY A 78 6.46 0.49 -13.23
N THR A 79 5.65 -0.38 -12.62
CA THR A 79 4.23 -0.61 -12.96
C THR A 79 3.28 0.22 -12.11
N TYR A 80 3.82 1.10 -11.26
CA TYR A 80 3.03 1.95 -10.38
C TYR A 80 2.08 2.84 -11.18
N GLY A 81 0.83 2.89 -10.76
CA GLY A 81 -0.23 3.57 -11.51
C GLY A 81 -0.81 2.76 -12.67
N LEU A 82 -0.67 1.43 -12.71
CA LEU A 82 -1.48 0.56 -13.57
C LEU A 82 -2.61 -0.14 -12.77
N CYS A 83 -3.64 -0.61 -13.43
CA CYS A 83 -4.75 -1.35 -12.82
C CYS A 83 -4.40 -2.84 -12.76
N GLU A 84 -4.56 -3.52 -11.62
CA GLU A 84 -4.25 -4.97 -11.55
C GLU A 84 -5.18 -5.82 -12.44
N ASP A 85 -6.48 -5.50 -12.43
CA ASP A 85 -7.52 -6.20 -13.19
C ASP A 85 -7.44 -5.90 -14.70
N CYS A 86 -7.32 -4.62 -15.03
CA CYS A 86 -7.50 -4.14 -16.39
C CYS A 86 -6.20 -3.72 -17.09
N GLN A 87 -5.06 -3.72 -16.36
CA GLN A 87 -3.73 -3.33 -16.85
C GLN A 87 -3.66 -1.93 -17.48
N ARG A 88 -4.67 -1.08 -17.24
CA ARG A 88 -4.76 0.30 -17.74
C ARG A 88 -4.14 1.29 -16.75
N PRO A 89 -3.61 2.44 -17.22
CA PRO A 89 -3.12 3.47 -16.32
C PRO A 89 -4.23 4.02 -15.41
N ILE A 90 -3.97 4.06 -14.12
CA ILE A 90 -4.78 4.70 -13.08
C ILE A 90 -4.57 6.21 -13.22
N PRO A 91 -5.65 7.00 -13.25
CA PRO A 91 -5.53 8.46 -13.35
C PRO A 91 -4.75 9.02 -12.14
N LEU A 92 -3.81 9.92 -12.41
CA LEU A 92 -2.98 10.59 -11.40
C LEU A 92 -3.81 11.25 -10.29
N GLY A 93 -4.98 11.79 -10.60
CA GLY A 93 -5.89 12.36 -9.58
C GLY A 93 -6.31 11.35 -8.51
N ARG A 94 -6.45 10.06 -8.87
CA ARG A 94 -6.74 8.97 -7.93
C ARG A 94 -5.50 8.55 -7.17
N LEU A 95 -4.33 8.49 -7.80
CA LEU A 95 -3.07 8.19 -7.10
C LEU A 95 -2.69 9.29 -6.10
N ARG A 96 -3.04 10.56 -6.39
CA ARG A 96 -2.88 11.66 -5.43
C ARG A 96 -3.85 11.54 -4.24
N ALA A 97 -5.09 11.13 -4.47
CA ALA A 97 -6.08 10.94 -3.41
C ALA A 97 -5.85 9.67 -2.58
N VAL A 98 -5.49 8.58 -3.25
CA VAL A 98 -5.29 7.24 -2.69
C VAL A 98 -4.02 6.65 -3.31
N PRO A 99 -2.85 6.88 -2.70
CA PRO A 99 -1.56 6.49 -3.29
C PRO A 99 -1.28 4.98 -3.25
N HIS A 100 -2.09 4.24 -2.50
CA HIS A 100 -2.04 2.78 -2.43
C HIS A 100 -3.11 2.13 -3.35
N ALA A 101 -3.78 2.91 -4.22
CA ALA A 101 -4.84 2.39 -5.07
C ALA A 101 -4.34 1.29 -6.04
N ARG A 102 -4.89 0.08 -5.86
CA ARG A 102 -4.65 -1.12 -6.70
C ARG A 102 -5.41 -1.12 -8.03
N TYR A 103 -6.61 -0.53 -8.02
CA TYR A 103 -7.56 -0.57 -9.13
C TYR A 103 -7.88 0.82 -9.68
N CYS A 104 -8.17 0.90 -10.98
CA CYS A 104 -8.67 2.13 -11.58
C CYS A 104 -10.09 2.46 -11.12
N THR A 105 -10.57 3.68 -11.38
CA THR A 105 -11.94 4.12 -11.02
C THR A 105 -13.05 3.25 -11.63
N ARG A 106 -12.79 2.62 -12.78
CA ARG A 106 -13.75 1.68 -13.40
C ARG A 106 -13.81 0.35 -12.65
N CYS A 107 -12.68 -0.25 -12.31
CA CYS A 107 -12.62 -1.56 -11.64
C CYS A 107 -12.93 -1.47 -10.14
N CYS A 108 -12.56 -0.36 -9.48
CA CYS A 108 -12.91 -0.13 -8.08
C CYS A 108 -14.42 -0.06 -7.83
N ARG A 109 -15.21 0.29 -8.86
CA ARG A 109 -16.68 0.37 -8.76
C ARG A 109 -17.34 -1.02 -8.67
N HIS A 110 -16.55 -2.09 -8.77
CA HIS A 110 -17.00 -3.47 -8.79
C HIS A 110 -16.23 -4.36 -7.81
N CYS A 111 -15.58 -3.83 -6.77
CA CYS A 111 -14.89 -4.69 -5.80
C CYS A 111 -15.89 -5.67 -5.16
N PRO A 112 -15.75 -6.99 -5.37
CA PRO A 112 -16.29 -7.94 -4.41
C PRO A 112 -15.45 -7.82 -3.12
N ASP A 113 -16.13 -7.90 -1.99
CA ASP A 113 -15.58 -7.88 -0.63
C ASP A 113 -14.50 -8.95 -0.41
#